data_AF-A0A7S2QN94-F1
#
_entry.id   AF-A0A7S2QN94-F1
#
_cell.length_a   1.000
_cell.length_b   1.000
_cell.length_c   1.000
_cell.angle_alpha   90.00
_cell.angle_beta   90.00
_cell.angle_gamma   90.00
#
_symmetry.space_group_name_H-M   'P 1'
#
loop_
_entity.id
_entity.type
_entity.pdbx_description
1 polymer ?
#
loop_
_entity_poly.entity_id
_entity_poly.type
_entity_poly.pdbx_seq_one_letter_code
_entity_poly.pdbx_strand_id
1 'polypeptide(L)'
;AAAMSIRSRSPNAKSDWISRTVASFARYSAKRPAGLVVDSTGAFQVSSLVALWGEKHGVTQEEVVSAVQKNLFAKSGSQRFELEDAGGGRDWFVRVVGKKA
;
A
#
# COMPACT_ATOMS: atom_id res chain seq x y z
N ALA A 1 23.58 20.73 -26.58
CA ALA A 1 22.16 20.76 -26.18
C ALA A 1 21.84 19.47 -25.44
N ALA A 2 21.60 19.53 -24.13
CA ALA A 2 21.29 18.35 -23.33
C ALA A 2 19.83 17.94 -23.59
N ALA A 3 19.63 16.75 -24.16
CA ALA A 3 18.31 16.17 -24.31
C ALA A 3 17.75 15.84 -22.92
N MET A 4 16.68 16.52 -22.52
CA MET A 4 15.85 16.20 -21.37
C MET A 4 15.39 14.75 -21.47
N SER A 5 16.03 13.87 -20.70
CA SER A 5 15.54 12.51 -20.49
C SER A 5 14.26 12.64 -19.67
N ILE A 6 13.11 12.62 -20.36
CA ILE A 6 11.82 12.34 -19.75
C ILE A 6 11.93 10.89 -19.28
N ARG A 7 12.44 10.71 -18.05
CA ARG A 7 12.57 9.41 -17.42
C ARG A 7 11.15 8.91 -17.19
N SER A 8 10.64 8.13 -18.14
CA SER A 8 9.40 7.39 -18.02
C SER A 8 9.47 6.62 -16.71
N ARG A 9 8.75 7.10 -15.69
CA ARG A 9 8.73 6.49 -14.37
C ARG A 9 8.05 5.15 -14.57
N SER A 10 8.84 4.08 -14.61
CA SER A 10 8.36 2.74 -14.85
C SER A 10 7.13 2.47 -13.96
N PRO A 11 6.04 1.88 -14.48
CA PRO A 11 4.84 1.56 -13.68
C PRO A 11 5.15 0.81 -12.37
N ASN A 12 6.28 0.11 -12.33
CA ASN A 12 6.78 -0.58 -11.14
C ASN A 12 7.26 0.35 -10.02
N ALA A 13 7.79 1.54 -10.32
CA ALA A 13 8.36 2.42 -9.29
C ALA A 13 7.29 3.02 -8.36
N LYS A 14 6.14 3.44 -8.92
CA LYS A 14 5.01 3.93 -8.12
C LYS A 14 4.40 2.80 -7.29
N SER A 15 4.18 1.64 -7.91
CA SER A 15 3.69 0.43 -7.23
C SER A 15 4.57 -0.02 -6.06
N ASP A 16 5.89 -0.08 -6.27
CA ASP A 16 6.85 -0.44 -5.22
C ASP A 16 6.89 0.59 -4.08
N TRP A 17 6.80 1.89 -4.40
CA TRP A 17 6.72 2.94 -3.40
C TRP A 17 5.44 2.85 -2.57
N ILE A 18 4.29 2.64 -3.20
CA ILE A 18 3.00 2.46 -2.50
C ILE A 18 3.09 1.24 -1.59
N SER A 19 3.50 0.07 -2.09
CA SER A 19 3.52 -1.17 -1.30
C SER A 19 4.48 -1.08 -0.09
N ARG A 20 5.65 -0.46 -0.23
CA ARG A 20 6.57 -0.21 0.89
C ARG A 20 5.99 0.75 1.94
N THR A 21 5.25 1.75 1.49
CA THR A 21 4.62 2.75 2.36
C THR A 21 3.49 2.11 3.17
N VAL A 22 2.58 1.41 2.49
CA VAL A 22 1.52 0.57 3.08
C VAL A 22 2.08 -0.38 4.14
N ALA A 23 3.15 -1.13 3.80
CA ALA A 23 3.79 -2.04 4.75
C ALA A 23 4.38 -1.32 5.97
N SER A 24 4.91 -0.11 5.78
CA SER A 24 5.48 0.68 6.87
C SER A 24 4.42 1.19 7.84
N PHE A 25 3.24 1.59 7.35
CA PHE A 25 2.13 2.05 8.18
C PHE A 25 1.57 0.93 9.06
N ALA A 26 1.41 -0.29 8.51
CA ALA A 26 0.97 -1.41 9.32
C ALA A 26 1.98 -1.75 10.43
N ARG A 27 3.27 -1.86 10.05
CA ARG A 27 4.35 -2.36 10.93
C ARG A 27 4.83 -1.37 11.99
N TYR A 28 4.77 -0.07 11.72
CA TYR A 28 5.35 0.95 12.58
C TYR A 28 4.32 2.02 12.93
N SER A 29 3.82 1.99 14.17
CA SER A 29 2.81 2.94 14.66
C SER A 29 3.24 4.39 14.49
N ALA A 30 4.51 4.72 14.75
CA ALA A 30 5.06 6.06 14.59
C ALA A 30 5.05 6.60 13.15
N LYS A 31 4.85 5.72 12.14
CA LYS A 31 4.77 6.12 10.73
C LYS A 31 3.33 6.24 10.22
N ARG A 32 2.33 5.83 11.01
CA ARG A 32 0.94 5.81 10.58
C ARG A 32 0.45 7.24 10.33
N PRO A 33 -0.29 7.47 9.24
CA PRO A 33 -1.07 8.69 9.10
C PRO A 33 -1.98 8.85 10.32
N ALA A 34 -2.08 10.08 10.84
CA ALA A 34 -2.96 10.36 11.97
C ALA A 34 -4.40 9.95 11.63
N GLY A 35 -5.03 9.17 12.50
CA GLY A 35 -6.37 8.64 12.30
C GLY A 35 -6.45 7.28 11.59
N LEU A 36 -5.33 6.73 11.08
CA LEU A 36 -5.37 5.41 10.45
C LEU A 36 -5.48 4.33 11.53
N VAL A 37 -6.64 3.67 11.55
CA VAL A 37 -6.89 2.53 12.44
C VAL A 37 -6.31 1.28 11.80
N VAL A 38 -5.34 0.67 12.50
CA VAL A 38 -4.76 -0.63 12.15
C VAL A 38 -5.08 -1.58 13.29
N ASP A 39 -5.70 -2.71 12.98
CA ASP A 39 -6.10 -3.69 13.98
C ASP A 39 -4.92 -4.51 14.53
N SER A 40 -5.21 -5.40 15.48
CA SER A 40 -4.20 -6.29 16.09
C SER A 40 -3.52 -7.25 15.11
N THR A 41 -4.14 -7.51 13.95
CA THR A 41 -3.63 -8.36 12.88
C THR A 41 -2.78 -7.59 11.87
N GLY A 42 -2.71 -6.25 11.99
CA GLY A 42 -2.04 -5.39 11.02
C GLY A 42 -2.91 -5.06 9.80
N ALA A 43 -4.23 -5.24 9.90
CA ALA A 43 -5.18 -4.93 8.84
C ALA A 43 -5.77 -3.53 8.99
N PHE A 44 -6.12 -2.91 7.86
CA PHE A 44 -6.79 -1.61 7.78
C PHE A 44 -7.56 -1.47 6.45
N GLN A 45 -8.53 -0.53 6.42
CA GLN A 45 -9.31 -0.23 5.21
C GLN A 45 -8.52 0.64 4.22
N VAL A 46 -8.61 0.30 2.93
CA VAL A 46 -7.96 1.06 1.86
C VAL A 46 -8.57 2.44 1.71
N SER A 47 -9.89 2.57 1.76
CA SER A 47 -10.58 3.88 1.71
C SER A 47 -10.05 4.85 2.78
N SER A 48 -9.93 4.38 4.03
CA SER A 48 -9.37 5.15 5.15
C SER A 48 -7.92 5.56 4.90
N LEU A 49 -7.09 4.66 4.37
CA LEU A 49 -5.71 5.00 4.00
C LEU A 49 -5.66 6.08 2.91
N VAL A 50 -6.51 5.96 1.88
CA VAL A 50 -6.55 6.92 0.77
C VAL A 50 -6.98 8.30 1.28
N ALA A 51 -8.02 8.38 2.10
CA ALA A 51 -8.48 9.66 2.67
C ALA A 51 -7.39 10.34 3.53
N LEU A 52 -6.62 9.58 4.31
CA LEU A 52 -5.65 10.15 5.24
C LEU A 52 -4.28 10.45 4.63
N TRP A 53 -3.88 9.69 3.61
CA TRP A 53 -2.55 9.75 2.99
C TRP A 53 -2.62 9.81 1.47
N GLY A 54 -3.44 8.98 0.83
CA GLY A 54 -3.49 8.85 -0.63
C GLY A 54 -3.84 10.16 -1.34
N GLU A 55 -4.83 10.90 -0.86
CA GLU A 55 -5.28 12.18 -1.46
C GLU A 55 -4.15 13.21 -1.53
N LYS A 56 -3.37 13.35 -0.45
CA LYS A 56 -2.21 14.27 -0.39
C LYS A 56 -1.10 13.91 -1.37
N HIS A 57 -1.09 12.68 -1.87
CA HIS A 57 -0.06 12.16 -2.76
C HIS A 57 -0.59 11.78 -4.15
N GLY A 58 -1.87 12.05 -4.46
CA GLY A 58 -2.48 11.66 -5.73
C GLY A 58 -2.45 10.14 -5.94
N VAL A 59 -2.70 9.38 -4.88
CA VAL A 59 -2.81 7.91 -4.89
C VAL A 59 -4.27 7.53 -4.70
N THR A 60 -4.82 6.78 -5.66
CA THR A 60 -6.21 6.30 -5.59
C THR A 60 -6.32 4.94 -4.93
N GLN A 61 -7.56 4.54 -4.59
CA GLN A 61 -7.85 3.22 -4.06
C GLN A 61 -7.42 2.10 -5.01
N GLU A 62 -7.69 2.24 -6.30
CA GLU A 62 -7.30 1.27 -7.33
C GLU A 62 -5.77 1.13 -7.41
N GLU A 63 -5.03 2.22 -7.24
CA GLU A 63 -3.57 2.18 -7.22
C GLU A 63 -3.02 1.49 -5.99
N VAL A 64 -3.63 1.69 -4.82
CA VAL A 64 -3.27 0.94 -3.59
C VAL A 64 -3.55 -0.55 -3.79
N VAL A 65 -4.75 -0.91 -4.22
CA VAL A 65 -5.15 -2.30 -4.47
C VAL A 65 -4.22 -2.95 -5.50
N SER A 66 -3.98 -2.30 -6.64
CA SER A 66 -3.09 -2.82 -7.69
C SER A 66 -1.65 -2.97 -7.20
N ALA A 67 -1.14 -2.00 -6.42
CA ALA A 67 0.20 -2.07 -5.86
C ALA A 67 0.35 -3.21 -4.84
N VAL A 68 -0.66 -3.41 -3.99
CA VAL A 68 -0.69 -4.51 -3.02
C VAL A 68 -0.78 -5.85 -3.75
N GLN A 69 -1.68 -6.00 -4.73
CA GLN A 69 -1.83 -7.23 -5.53
C GLN A 69 -0.52 -7.62 -6.23
N LYS A 70 0.16 -6.65 -6.86
CA LYS A 70 1.47 -6.89 -7.52
C LYS A 70 2.58 -7.27 -6.56
N ASN A 71 2.42 -6.99 -5.26
CA ASN A 71 3.42 -7.21 -4.23
C ASN A 71 2.95 -8.18 -3.13
N LEU A 72 1.92 -9.00 -3.38
CA LEU A 72 1.41 -9.98 -2.41
C LEU A 72 2.53 -10.86 -1.85
N PHE A 73 3.54 -11.16 -2.66
CA PHE A 73 4.70 -11.95 -2.29
C PHE A 73 5.98 -11.11 -2.37
N ALA A 74 6.91 -11.36 -1.43
CA ALA A 74 8.27 -10.88 -1.51
C ALA A 74 9.03 -11.62 -2.62
N LYS A 75 10.18 -11.07 -3.04
CA LYS A 75 11.09 -11.76 -3.94
C LYS A 75 11.58 -13.11 -3.39
N SER A 76 11.56 -13.30 -2.06
CA SER A 76 11.87 -14.57 -1.41
C SER A 76 10.75 -15.61 -1.48
N GLY A 77 9.59 -15.27 -2.05
CA GLY A 77 8.39 -16.11 -2.08
C GLY A 77 7.50 -15.99 -0.83
N SER A 78 7.94 -15.29 0.22
CA SER A 78 7.15 -15.12 1.45
C SER A 78 5.98 -14.15 1.22
N GLN A 79 4.78 -14.48 1.71
CA GLN A 79 3.62 -13.61 1.63
C GLN A 79 3.82 -12.33 2.46
N ARG A 80 3.56 -11.17 1.86
CA ARG A 80 3.69 -9.83 2.43
C ARG A 80 2.35 -9.19 2.74
N PHE A 81 1.33 -9.49 1.94
CA PHE A 81 0.01 -8.90 2.10
C PHE A 81 -1.08 -9.94 1.92
N GLU A 82 -2.19 -9.71 2.60
CA GLU A 82 -3.51 -10.27 2.28
C GLU A 82 -4.41 -9.10 1.88
N LEU A 83 -5.30 -9.37 0.94
CA LEU A 83 -6.27 -8.42 0.45
C LEU A 83 -7.65 -9.09 0.51
N GLU A 84 -8.60 -8.45 1.19
CA GLU A 84 -9.95 -8.95 1.39
C GLU A 84 -10.96 -7.90 0.91
N ASP A 85 -11.99 -8.33 0.17
CA ASP A 85 -13.08 -7.45 -0.25
C ASP A 85 -13.93 -7.10 0.98
N ALA A 86 -14.11 -5.81 1.25
CA ALA A 86 -14.86 -5.34 2.42
C ALA A 86 -16.40 -5.43 2.25
N GLY A 87 -16.87 -5.95 1.11
CA GLY A 87 -18.27 -6.10 0.75
C GLY A 87 -18.60 -5.35 -0.55
N GLY A 88 -18.81 -6.10 -1.63
CA GLY A 88 -19.39 -5.61 -2.88
C GLY A 88 -18.44 -4.79 -3.76
N GLY A 89 -17.12 -4.98 -3.62
CA GLY A 89 -16.12 -4.35 -4.50
C GLY A 89 -15.91 -2.86 -4.31
N ARG A 90 -16.52 -2.26 -3.27
CA ARG A 90 -16.45 -0.82 -3.01
C ARG A 90 -15.26 -0.42 -2.15
N ASP A 91 -14.79 -1.32 -1.30
CA ASP A 91 -13.62 -1.11 -0.44
C ASP A 91 -12.91 -2.44 -0.18
N TRP A 92 -11.69 -2.35 0.33
CA TRP A 92 -10.82 -3.48 0.56
C TRP A 92 -10.13 -3.35 1.91
N PHE A 93 -9.89 -4.48 2.57
CA PHE A 93 -8.98 -4.57 3.70
C PHE A 93 -7.62 -5.05 3.22
N VAL A 94 -6.56 -4.33 3.62
CA VAL A 94 -5.18 -4.78 3.43
C VAL A 94 -4.63 -5.21 4.77
N ARG A 95 -4.13 -6.44 4.86
CA ARG A 95 -3.36 -6.94 6.01
C ARG A 95 -1.92 -7.14 5.61
N VAL A 96 -0.98 -6.70 6.46
CA VAL A 96 0.44 -6.92 6.23
C VAL A 96 0.88 -8.19 6.96
N VAL A 97 1.24 -9.21 6.19
CA VAL A 97 1.67 -10.52 6.67
C VAL A 97 3.20 -10.54 6.89
N GLY A 98 3.63 -11.39 7.81
CA GLY A 98 5.01 -11.43 8.30
C GLY A 98 5.19 -10.45 9.44
N LYS A 99 4.90 -10.92 10.66
CA LYS A 99 5.32 -10.25 11.88
C LYS A 99 6.84 -10.06 11.83
N LYS A 100 7.32 -8.87 12.18
CA LYS A 100 8.59 -8.83 12.90
C LYS A 100 8.30 -9.48 14.26
N ALA A 101 9.01 -10.56 14.56
CA ALA A 101 9.20 -10.97 15.95
C ALA A 101 9.82 -9.80 16.73
#